data_AF-A0A931C2U4-F1
#
_entry.id   AF-A0A931C2U4-F1
#
_cell.length_a   1.000
_cell.length_b   1.000
_cell.length_c   1.000
_cell.angle_alpha   90.00
_cell.angle_beta   90.00
_cell.angle_gamma   90.00
#
_symmetry.space_group_name_H-M   'P 1'
#
loop_
_entity.id
_entity.type
_entity.pdbx_description
1 polymer ?
#
loop_
_entity_poly.entity_id
_entity_poly.type
_entity_poly.pdbx_seq_one_letter_code
_entity_poly.pdbx_strand_id
1 'polypeptide(L)'
;MDIRQHRRFILPDKTYASILKRDITGMAINCGLSKNQVGKVNIIVSEMVSNLVKYTPNGGELLARCLEAEPGGLEIICLDSGPGMHDPQRMLLDGVSTAGTAGEGLGAIKRQSDMFDLYSQPGNGTVILSRVYKNGGQAADANHTSCFEVGAVAVPMANQELSGDGWAVLDEKHNCYVIVLDGLGHGPKAHEASQQAVQVFARSLQHDPAAILRQVHEGLRHTRGAVGLVACIDSSKQHINLCGIGNIAGKVFTADDGPLITVSKSVLSYNGTLGHNIPARLHTQALEWNNAKLLVLHSDGLKSRWAMSIYPNLHRHNPTTIAAVLYRDHSRQTDDALVVVVRSKA
;
A
#
# COMPACT_ATOMS: atom_id res chain seq x y z
N MET A 1 7.93 -10.27 -7.40
CA MET A 1 8.13 -8.81 -7.30
C MET A 1 6.78 -8.19 -7.63
N ASP A 2 6.02 -7.71 -6.65
CA ASP A 2 4.63 -7.26 -6.83
C ASP A 2 4.61 -5.74 -7.01
N ILE A 3 4.67 -5.26 -8.26
CA ILE A 3 4.91 -3.84 -8.55
C ILE A 3 3.92 -3.36 -9.58
N ARG A 4 2.68 -3.16 -9.12
CA ARG A 4 1.73 -2.32 -9.84
C ARG A 4 1.17 -1.25 -8.92
N GLN A 5 1.17 -0.04 -9.47
CA GLN A 5 0.35 1.06 -8.99
C GLN A 5 -1.13 0.71 -9.07
N HIS A 6 -1.93 1.38 -8.26
CA HIS A 6 -3.37 1.31 -8.32
C HIS A 6 -3.89 2.22 -9.41
N ARG A 7 -4.93 1.76 -10.09
CA ARG A 7 -5.82 2.63 -10.83
C ARG A 7 -6.87 3.18 -9.87
N ARG A 8 -7.02 4.49 -9.88
CA ARG A 8 -7.96 5.22 -9.03
C ARG A 8 -9.28 5.45 -9.75
N PHE A 9 -10.37 5.18 -9.06
CA PHE A 9 -11.73 5.38 -9.53
C PHE A 9 -12.50 6.24 -8.53
N ILE A 10 -12.82 7.47 -8.92
CA ILE A 10 -13.56 8.41 -8.09
C ILE A 10 -15.06 8.19 -8.32
N LEU A 11 -15.82 8.12 -7.23
CA LEU A 11 -17.28 8.07 -7.25
C LEU A 11 -17.82 9.36 -6.62
N PRO A 12 -17.96 10.45 -7.41
CA PRO A 12 -18.48 11.72 -6.89
C PRO A 12 -19.97 11.63 -6.57
N ASP A 13 -20.73 10.89 -7.38
CA ASP A 13 -22.16 10.64 -7.18
C ASP A 13 -22.58 9.31 -7.84
N LYS A 14 -23.85 8.93 -7.65
CA LYS A 14 -24.42 7.66 -8.12
C LYS A 14 -24.37 7.44 -9.63
N THR A 15 -24.25 8.48 -10.46
CA THR A 15 -24.24 8.37 -11.93
C THR A 15 -22.99 7.68 -12.45
N TYR A 16 -21.88 7.74 -11.70
CA TYR A 16 -20.60 7.10 -12.04
C TYR A 16 -20.55 5.61 -11.67
N ALA A 17 -21.54 5.12 -10.92
CA ALA A 17 -21.56 3.76 -10.39
C ALA A 17 -21.45 2.68 -11.49
N SER A 18 -22.14 2.88 -12.62
CA SER A 18 -22.15 1.91 -13.73
C SER A 18 -20.81 1.87 -14.48
N ILE A 19 -20.20 3.04 -14.72
CA ILE A 19 -18.91 3.17 -15.41
C ILE A 19 -17.81 2.55 -14.55
N LEU A 20 -17.79 2.88 -13.25
CA LEU A 20 -16.81 2.35 -12.31
C LEU A 20 -16.87 0.81 -12.26
N LYS A 21 -18.07 0.25 -12.12
CA LYS A 21 -18.27 -1.21 -12.13
C LYS A 21 -17.73 -1.82 -13.41
N ARG A 22 -18.12 -1.31 -14.58
CA ARG A 22 -17.68 -1.82 -15.87
C ARG A 22 -16.15 -1.81 -16.00
N ASP A 23 -15.51 -0.72 -15.59
CA ASP A 23 -14.07 -0.57 -15.75
C ASP A 23 -13.29 -1.50 -14.80
N ILE A 24 -13.75 -1.69 -13.55
CA ILE A 24 -13.15 -2.68 -12.63
C ILE A 24 -13.42 -4.12 -13.10
N THR A 25 -14.60 -4.42 -13.64
CA THR A 25 -14.87 -5.72 -14.27
C THR A 25 -13.92 -5.97 -15.44
N GLY A 26 -13.66 -4.96 -16.27
CA GLY A 26 -12.66 -5.04 -17.35
C GLY A 26 -11.26 -5.31 -16.82
N MET A 27 -10.86 -4.66 -15.72
CA MET A 27 -9.60 -4.97 -15.04
C MET A 27 -9.56 -6.41 -14.54
N ALA A 28 -10.62 -6.91 -13.89
CA ALA A 28 -10.70 -8.29 -13.40
C ALA A 28 -10.44 -9.31 -14.53
N ILE A 29 -11.06 -9.10 -15.70
CA ILE A 29 -10.89 -9.92 -16.89
C ILE A 29 -9.43 -9.83 -17.39
N ASN A 30 -8.89 -8.61 -17.50
CA ASN A 30 -7.51 -8.39 -17.98
C ASN A 30 -6.44 -8.92 -17.01
N CYS A 31 -6.73 -8.97 -15.71
CA CYS A 31 -5.86 -9.62 -14.74
C CYS A 31 -5.83 -11.15 -14.93
N GLY A 32 -6.77 -11.73 -15.69
CA GLY A 32 -6.88 -13.17 -15.95
C GLY A 32 -7.75 -13.93 -14.94
N LEU A 33 -8.70 -13.26 -14.28
CA LEU A 33 -9.67 -13.92 -13.41
C LEU A 33 -10.68 -14.76 -14.22
N SER A 34 -11.07 -15.92 -13.69
CA SER A 34 -12.10 -16.77 -14.26
C SER A 34 -13.49 -16.11 -14.21
N LYS A 35 -14.45 -16.61 -15.00
CA LYS A 35 -15.83 -16.10 -14.99
C LYS A 35 -16.47 -16.09 -13.59
N ASN A 36 -16.19 -17.11 -12.77
CA ASN A 36 -16.68 -17.17 -11.39
C ASN A 36 -16.08 -16.06 -10.53
N GLN A 37 -14.75 -15.87 -10.58
CA GLN A 37 -14.06 -14.80 -9.86
C GLN A 37 -14.50 -13.40 -10.30
N VAL A 38 -14.73 -13.19 -11.60
CA VAL A 38 -15.31 -11.94 -12.10
C VAL A 38 -16.71 -11.72 -11.51
N GLY A 39 -17.51 -12.78 -11.36
CA GLY A 39 -18.78 -12.75 -10.64
C GLY A 39 -18.64 -12.29 -9.18
N LYS A 40 -17.66 -12.84 -8.44
CA LYS A 40 -17.33 -12.40 -7.07
C LYS A 40 -16.98 -10.91 -7.03
N VAL A 41 -16.08 -10.46 -7.91
CA VAL A 41 -15.67 -9.05 -8.04
C VAL A 41 -16.87 -8.13 -8.29
N ASN A 42 -17.79 -8.51 -9.17
CA ASN A 42 -18.97 -7.70 -9.49
C ASN A 42 -19.89 -7.50 -8.28
N ILE A 43 -20.04 -8.52 -7.42
CA ILE A 43 -20.78 -8.41 -6.16
C ILE A 43 -20.04 -7.47 -5.20
N ILE A 44 -18.75 -7.68 -4.99
CA ILE A 44 -17.90 -6.85 -4.11
C ILE A 44 -17.99 -5.38 -4.50
N VAL A 45 -17.75 -5.05 -5.77
CA VAL A 45 -17.79 -3.66 -6.26
C VAL A 45 -19.21 -3.10 -6.16
N SER A 46 -20.24 -3.92 -6.36
CA SER A 46 -21.63 -3.46 -6.22
C SER A 46 -21.98 -3.03 -4.81
N GLU A 47 -21.55 -3.80 -3.82
CA GLU A 47 -21.76 -3.47 -2.40
C GLU A 47 -20.90 -2.28 -1.96
N MET A 48 -19.62 -2.23 -2.36
CA MET A 48 -18.74 -1.09 -2.07
C MET A 48 -19.33 0.22 -2.63
N VAL A 49 -19.71 0.24 -3.91
CA VAL A 49 -20.31 1.41 -4.57
C VAL A 49 -21.64 1.80 -3.91
N SER A 50 -22.48 0.82 -3.58
CA SER A 50 -23.74 1.05 -2.87
C SER A 50 -23.50 1.72 -1.51
N ASN A 51 -22.51 1.26 -0.75
CA ASN A 51 -22.15 1.84 0.54
C ASN A 51 -21.60 3.26 0.39
N LEU A 52 -20.72 3.51 -0.59
CA LEU A 52 -20.23 4.85 -0.88
C LEU A 52 -21.37 5.83 -1.18
N VAL A 53 -22.32 5.45 -2.03
CA VAL A 53 -23.50 6.28 -2.37
C VAL A 53 -24.39 6.54 -1.15
N LYS A 54 -24.58 5.56 -0.27
CA LYS A 54 -25.47 5.68 0.89
C LYS A 54 -24.88 6.51 2.02
N TYR A 55 -23.58 6.36 2.29
CA TYR A 55 -22.96 6.85 3.52
C TYR A 55 -22.01 8.02 3.30
N THR A 56 -21.68 8.36 2.05
CA THR A 56 -20.68 9.39 1.75
C THR A 56 -21.22 10.40 0.73
N PRO A 57 -21.93 11.45 1.19
CA PRO A 57 -22.53 12.44 0.28
C PRO A 57 -21.49 13.24 -0.52
N ASN A 58 -20.24 13.30 -0.05
CA ASN A 58 -19.13 13.95 -0.74
C ASN A 58 -18.38 13.00 -1.70
N GLY A 59 -18.93 11.81 -1.95
CA GLY A 59 -18.31 10.78 -2.75
C GLY A 59 -17.20 10.01 -2.02
N GLY A 60 -16.69 8.98 -2.68
CA GLY A 60 -15.55 8.19 -2.21
C GLY A 60 -14.74 7.68 -3.37
N GLU A 61 -13.81 6.78 -3.12
CA GLU A 61 -13.01 6.21 -4.19
C GLU A 61 -12.72 4.74 -4.02
N LEU A 62 -12.48 4.10 -5.16
CA LEU A 62 -12.01 2.73 -5.25
C LEU A 62 -10.62 2.75 -5.89
N LEU A 63 -9.67 2.08 -5.27
CA LEU A 63 -8.36 1.79 -5.84
C LEU A 63 -8.34 0.33 -6.27
N ALA A 64 -7.88 0.03 -7.48
CA ALA A 64 -7.75 -1.35 -7.93
C ALA A 64 -6.40 -1.61 -8.60
N ARG A 65 -5.84 -2.80 -8.40
CA ARG A 65 -4.64 -3.27 -9.12
C ARG A 65 -4.68 -4.78 -9.32
N CYS A 66 -4.02 -5.24 -10.39
CA CYS A 66 -3.72 -6.65 -10.51
C CYS A 66 -2.55 -7.01 -9.57
N LEU A 67 -2.68 -8.13 -8.87
CA LEU A 67 -1.60 -8.74 -8.10
C LEU A 67 -0.81 -9.67 -9.02
N GLU A 68 0.50 -9.49 -9.09
CA GLU A 68 1.37 -10.28 -9.97
C GLU A 68 2.01 -11.47 -9.27
N ALA A 69 2.26 -11.35 -7.97
CA ALA A 69 2.77 -12.47 -7.18
C ALA A 69 1.70 -13.56 -7.07
N GLU A 70 2.07 -14.82 -7.37
CA GLU A 70 1.19 -15.97 -7.21
C GLU A 70 0.58 -16.00 -5.79
N PRO A 71 -0.71 -16.34 -5.62
CA PRO A 71 -1.63 -16.86 -6.66
C PRO A 71 -2.14 -15.80 -7.67
N GLY A 72 -1.64 -14.56 -7.62
CA GLY A 72 -2.07 -13.46 -8.47
C GLY A 72 -3.54 -13.10 -8.23
N GLY A 73 -4.04 -12.03 -8.83
CA GLY A 73 -5.45 -11.67 -8.66
C GLY A 73 -5.77 -10.21 -8.86
N LEU A 74 -6.87 -9.78 -8.26
CA LEU A 74 -7.30 -8.39 -8.23
C LEU A 74 -7.44 -7.94 -6.76
N GLU A 75 -6.78 -6.84 -6.43
CA GLU A 75 -6.99 -6.10 -5.19
C GLU A 75 -7.90 -4.91 -5.45
N ILE A 76 -8.85 -4.67 -4.53
CA ILE A 76 -9.77 -3.54 -4.53
C ILE A 76 -9.78 -2.95 -3.13
N ILE A 77 -9.55 -1.64 -3.04
CA ILE A 77 -9.58 -0.86 -1.81
C ILE A 77 -10.68 0.19 -1.93
N CYS A 78 -11.69 0.13 -1.06
CA CYS A 78 -12.73 1.15 -0.95
C CYS A 78 -12.36 2.14 0.15
N LEU A 79 -12.42 3.44 -0.18
CA LEU A 79 -12.04 4.54 0.70
C LEU A 79 -13.19 5.54 0.79
N ASP A 80 -13.63 5.83 2.01
CA ASP A 80 -14.54 6.94 2.29
C ASP A 80 -14.13 7.76 3.50
N SER A 81 -14.65 8.98 3.53
CA SER A 81 -14.61 9.92 4.66
C SER A 81 -16.01 10.12 5.25
N GLY A 82 -16.84 9.07 5.21
CA GLY A 82 -18.19 9.08 5.77
C GLY A 82 -18.18 9.04 7.31
N PRO A 83 -19.33 8.74 7.94
CA PRO A 83 -19.47 8.79 9.40
C PRO A 83 -18.64 7.72 10.13
N GLY A 84 -18.14 6.69 9.43
CA GLY A 84 -17.45 5.56 10.05
C GLY A 84 -18.37 4.69 10.92
N MET A 85 -17.77 3.68 11.57
CA MET A 85 -18.48 2.68 12.37
C MET A 85 -17.87 2.57 13.77
N HIS A 86 -18.72 2.46 14.80
CA HIS A 86 -18.25 2.22 16.17
C HIS A 86 -17.84 0.75 16.38
N ASP A 87 -18.59 -0.19 15.82
CA ASP A 87 -18.32 -1.62 15.92
C ASP A 87 -18.36 -2.27 14.52
N PRO A 88 -17.24 -2.21 13.77
CA PRO A 88 -17.17 -2.77 12.42
C PRO A 88 -17.39 -4.29 12.40
N GLN A 89 -17.00 -5.00 13.46
CA GLN A 89 -17.16 -6.46 13.54
C GLN A 89 -18.64 -6.85 13.61
N ARG A 90 -19.44 -6.10 14.39
CA ARG A 90 -20.89 -6.31 14.42
C ARG A 90 -21.56 -5.99 13.09
N MET A 91 -21.06 -5.01 12.34
CA MET A 91 -21.60 -4.66 11.01
C MET A 91 -21.29 -5.70 9.92
N LEU A 92 -20.42 -6.68 10.20
CA LEU A 92 -20.15 -7.82 9.31
C LEU A 92 -21.15 -8.98 9.50
N LEU A 93 -21.95 -8.95 10.56
CA LEU A 93 -22.99 -9.96 10.81
C LEU A 93 -24.21 -9.66 9.91
N ASP A 94 -24.71 -10.68 9.22
CA ASP A 94 -25.89 -10.55 8.38
C ASP A 94 -27.10 -10.07 9.20
N GLY A 95 -27.96 -9.25 8.60
CA GLY A 95 -29.14 -8.68 9.27
C GLY A 95 -28.88 -7.38 10.04
N VAL A 96 -27.62 -6.92 10.13
CA VAL A 96 -27.27 -5.68 10.84
C VAL A 96 -27.03 -4.55 9.83
N SER A 97 -27.90 -3.54 9.80
CA SER A 97 -27.74 -2.34 8.98
C SER A 97 -28.21 -1.08 9.70
N THR A 98 -27.47 0.02 9.50
CA THR A 98 -27.80 1.35 10.04
C THR A 98 -28.69 2.18 9.13
N ALA A 99 -29.00 1.72 7.91
CA ALA A 99 -29.75 2.48 6.89
C ALA A 99 -30.96 1.71 6.31
N GLY A 100 -31.58 0.81 7.08
CA GLY A 100 -32.85 0.15 6.69
C GLY A 100 -32.76 -0.85 5.53
N THR A 101 -31.56 -1.32 5.17
CA THR A 101 -31.37 -2.44 4.23
C THR A 101 -31.30 -3.78 4.96
N ALA A 102 -31.29 -4.91 4.23
CA ALA A 102 -31.15 -6.26 4.80
C ALA A 102 -29.87 -6.47 5.64
N GLY A 103 -28.91 -5.54 5.62
CA GLY A 103 -27.69 -5.64 6.45
C GLY A 103 -26.72 -6.70 5.97
N GLU A 104 -26.78 -7.06 4.68
CA GLU A 104 -25.96 -8.14 4.10
C GLU A 104 -24.73 -7.61 3.36
N GLY A 105 -24.63 -6.30 3.10
CA GLY A 105 -23.65 -5.75 2.14
C GLY A 105 -22.17 -5.96 2.54
N LEU A 106 -21.80 -5.61 3.78
CA LEU A 106 -20.43 -5.84 4.26
C LEU A 106 -20.12 -7.32 4.44
N GLY A 107 -21.10 -8.11 4.91
CA GLY A 107 -21.01 -9.57 5.01
C GLY A 107 -20.80 -10.22 3.64
N ALA A 108 -21.49 -9.74 2.61
CA ALA A 108 -21.35 -10.20 1.23
C ALA A 108 -19.96 -9.88 0.69
N ILE A 109 -19.42 -8.68 0.89
CA ILE A 109 -18.04 -8.35 0.49
C ILE A 109 -17.06 -9.35 1.13
N LYS A 110 -17.17 -9.58 2.44
CA LYS A 110 -16.31 -10.53 3.17
C LYS A 110 -16.43 -11.95 2.62
N ARG A 111 -17.65 -12.44 2.39
CA ARG A 111 -17.90 -13.80 1.85
C ARG A 111 -17.35 -14.01 0.43
N GLN A 112 -17.41 -12.98 -0.41
CA GLN A 112 -16.95 -13.06 -1.79
C GLN A 112 -15.43 -12.85 -1.93
N SER A 113 -14.78 -12.31 -0.90
CA SER A 113 -13.34 -12.03 -0.91
C SER A 113 -12.54 -13.26 -0.48
N ASP A 114 -11.40 -13.50 -1.13
CA ASP A 114 -10.45 -14.52 -0.66
C ASP A 114 -9.53 -13.94 0.44
N MET A 115 -9.33 -12.62 0.45
CA MET A 115 -8.79 -11.87 1.60
C MET A 115 -9.62 -10.60 1.81
N PHE A 116 -9.98 -10.33 3.06
CA PHE A 116 -10.80 -9.18 3.45
C PHE A 116 -10.25 -8.52 4.71
N ASP A 117 -10.22 -7.20 4.72
CA ASP A 117 -9.95 -6.41 5.92
C ASP A 117 -10.78 -5.12 5.92
N LEU A 118 -11.16 -4.66 7.11
CA LEU A 118 -12.07 -3.54 7.32
C LEU A 118 -11.56 -2.70 8.48
N TYR A 119 -11.14 -1.47 8.19
CA TYR A 119 -10.86 -0.46 9.19
C TYR A 119 -11.90 0.65 9.11
N SER A 120 -12.49 1.02 10.25
CA SER A 120 -13.42 2.14 10.32
C SER A 120 -13.30 2.81 11.67
N GLN A 121 -13.40 4.14 11.68
CA GLN A 121 -13.31 4.95 12.88
C GLN A 121 -14.46 5.97 12.86
N PRO A 122 -15.23 6.10 13.96
CA PRO A 122 -16.30 7.09 14.04
C PRO A 122 -15.80 8.50 13.73
N GLY A 123 -16.46 9.18 12.79
CA GLY A 123 -16.09 10.53 12.32
C GLY A 123 -14.94 10.58 11.31
N ASN A 124 -14.29 9.45 11.01
CA ASN A 124 -13.10 9.37 10.17
C ASN A 124 -13.26 8.41 8.97
N GLY A 125 -14.48 7.96 8.69
CA GLY A 125 -14.79 7.12 7.53
C GLY A 125 -14.29 5.68 7.61
N THR A 126 -14.35 4.99 6.48
CA THR A 126 -14.05 3.54 6.36
C THR A 126 -13.05 3.25 5.25
N VAL A 127 -12.24 2.22 5.48
CA VAL A 127 -11.35 1.58 4.50
C VAL A 127 -11.70 0.10 4.44
N ILE A 128 -12.01 -0.40 3.24
CA ILE A 128 -12.29 -1.82 2.99
C ILE A 128 -11.25 -2.34 1.99
N LEU A 129 -10.49 -3.36 2.39
CA LEU A 129 -9.59 -4.10 1.51
C LEU A 129 -10.25 -5.42 1.12
N SER A 130 -10.26 -5.71 -0.17
CA SER A 130 -10.71 -6.99 -0.73
C SER A 130 -9.71 -7.49 -1.77
N ARG A 131 -9.37 -8.78 -1.73
CA ARG A 131 -8.61 -9.45 -2.79
C ARG A 131 -9.38 -10.67 -3.27
N VAL A 132 -9.38 -10.86 -4.58
CA VAL A 132 -9.87 -12.06 -5.25
C VAL A 132 -8.69 -12.66 -6.03
N TYR A 133 -8.27 -13.86 -5.64
CA TYR A 133 -7.09 -14.52 -6.20
C TYR A 133 -7.45 -15.38 -7.40
N LYS A 134 -6.50 -15.63 -8.30
CA LYS A 134 -6.71 -16.59 -9.41
C LYS A 134 -6.83 -18.01 -8.88
N ASN A 135 -7.52 -18.87 -9.63
CA ASN A 135 -7.75 -20.29 -9.33
C ASN A 135 -8.25 -20.65 -7.91
N GLY A 136 -8.85 -19.71 -7.16
CA GLY A 136 -9.21 -19.93 -5.76
C GLY A 136 -8.01 -20.18 -4.86
N GLY A 137 -6.81 -19.79 -5.31
CA GLY A 137 -5.57 -19.94 -4.56
C GLY A 137 -5.71 -19.25 -3.22
N GLN A 138 -5.51 -19.98 -2.14
CA GLN A 138 -5.41 -19.36 -0.83
C GLN A 138 -4.08 -18.60 -0.77
N ALA A 139 -4.10 -17.36 -0.25
CA ALA A 139 -2.87 -16.63 0.06
C ALA A 139 -1.89 -17.42 0.94
N ALA A 140 -2.39 -18.46 1.63
CA ALA A 140 -1.63 -19.39 2.43
C ALA A 140 -0.51 -20.08 1.63
N ASP A 141 -0.79 -20.59 0.42
CA ASP A 141 0.18 -21.47 -0.27
C ASP A 141 1.39 -20.74 -0.85
N ALA A 142 1.27 -19.45 -1.17
CA ALA A 142 2.35 -18.72 -1.84
C ALA A 142 3.37 -18.05 -0.90
N ASN A 143 3.07 -17.93 0.40
CA ASN A 143 3.85 -17.10 1.33
C ASN A 143 4.16 -17.74 2.70
N HIS A 144 4.03 -19.08 2.81
CA HIS A 144 4.29 -19.80 4.06
C HIS A 144 5.74 -19.69 4.59
N THR A 145 6.71 -19.38 3.73
CA THR A 145 8.13 -19.31 4.12
C THR A 145 8.58 -17.92 4.56
N SER A 146 7.89 -16.86 4.14
CA SER A 146 8.26 -15.48 4.47
C SER A 146 7.95 -15.15 5.92
N CYS A 147 8.89 -14.55 6.65
CA CYS A 147 8.68 -14.03 8.00
C CYS A 147 8.06 -12.62 8.02
N PHE A 148 7.63 -12.06 6.88
CA PHE A 148 7.21 -10.66 6.79
C PHE A 148 5.84 -10.51 6.11
N GLU A 149 5.13 -9.45 6.51
CA GLU A 149 3.96 -8.96 5.79
C GLU A 149 4.27 -7.58 5.23
N VAL A 150 4.04 -7.43 3.92
CA VAL A 150 4.24 -6.16 3.22
C VAL A 150 2.94 -5.76 2.53
N GLY A 151 2.61 -4.48 2.60
CA GLY A 151 1.47 -3.90 1.92
C GLY A 151 1.82 -2.52 1.43
N ALA A 152 1.18 -2.09 0.35
CA ALA A 152 1.47 -0.81 -0.25
C ALA A 152 0.25 -0.23 -0.94
N VAL A 153 0.14 1.10 -0.91
CA VAL A 153 -0.75 1.89 -1.75
C VAL A 153 0.11 2.83 -2.58
N ALA A 154 0.00 2.72 -3.89
CA ALA A 154 0.71 3.52 -4.87
C ALA A 154 -0.32 4.05 -5.87
N VAL A 155 -0.48 5.36 -5.99
CA VAL A 155 -1.53 6.00 -6.77
C VAL A 155 -0.90 7.11 -7.61
N PRO A 156 -1.06 7.08 -8.95
CA PRO A 156 -0.59 8.17 -9.80
C PRO A 156 -1.23 9.51 -9.43
N MET A 157 -0.50 10.60 -9.68
CA MET A 157 -1.04 11.96 -9.66
C MET A 157 -2.32 12.03 -10.51
N ALA A 158 -3.27 12.86 -10.08
CA ALA A 158 -4.50 13.08 -10.82
C ALA A 158 -4.22 13.41 -12.30
N ASN A 159 -4.95 12.76 -13.20
CA ASN A 159 -4.81 12.86 -14.67
C ASN A 159 -3.49 12.31 -15.25
N GLN A 160 -2.68 11.57 -14.48
CA GLN A 160 -1.57 10.78 -14.99
C GLN A 160 -1.95 9.30 -15.05
N GLU A 161 -1.49 8.62 -16.10
CA GLU A 161 -1.65 7.18 -16.22
C GLU A 161 -0.53 6.41 -15.51
N LEU A 162 0.65 7.01 -15.37
CA LEU A 162 1.85 6.40 -14.79
C LEU A 162 2.36 7.26 -13.64
N SER A 163 2.65 6.61 -12.52
CA SER A 163 3.24 7.24 -11.35
C SER A 163 4.75 7.36 -11.49
N GLY A 164 5.31 8.51 -11.13
CA GLY A 164 6.73 8.72 -10.92
C GLY A 164 7.29 7.94 -9.74
N ASP A 165 6.45 7.62 -8.76
CA ASP A 165 6.81 6.81 -7.60
C ASP A 165 7.09 5.35 -7.99
N GLY A 166 8.02 4.71 -7.29
CA GLY A 166 8.37 3.31 -7.46
C GLY A 166 8.67 2.61 -6.15
N TRP A 167 8.39 1.32 -6.07
CA TRP A 167 8.76 0.51 -4.91
C TRP A 167 9.00 -0.93 -5.31
N ALA A 168 9.78 -1.65 -4.51
CA ALA A 168 9.97 -3.07 -4.67
C ALA A 168 10.24 -3.76 -3.34
N VAL A 169 9.96 -5.06 -3.31
CA VAL A 169 10.26 -5.95 -2.19
C VAL A 169 10.97 -7.19 -2.72
N LEU A 170 12.08 -7.55 -2.09
CA LEU A 170 12.69 -8.87 -2.19
C LEU A 170 12.56 -9.54 -0.83
N ASP A 171 11.86 -10.67 -0.79
CA ASP A 171 11.60 -11.42 0.43
C ASP A 171 12.35 -12.75 0.37
N GLU A 172 13.26 -12.94 1.33
CA GLU A 172 14.15 -14.08 1.44
C GLU A 172 14.02 -14.72 2.82
N LYS A 173 12.89 -15.37 3.11
CA LYS A 173 12.60 -16.12 4.35
C LYS A 173 12.80 -15.29 5.64
N HIS A 174 14.05 -15.08 6.06
CA HIS A 174 14.47 -14.29 7.22
C HIS A 174 14.94 -12.87 6.89
N ASN A 175 15.16 -12.55 5.61
CA ASN A 175 15.52 -11.21 5.17
C ASN A 175 14.41 -10.58 4.32
N CYS A 176 14.19 -9.28 4.47
CA CYS A 176 13.29 -8.52 3.63
C CYS A 176 13.96 -7.21 3.21
N TYR A 177 14.07 -7.02 1.90
CA TYR A 177 14.66 -5.83 1.29
C TYR A 177 13.54 -5.03 0.65
N VAL A 178 13.45 -3.75 0.99
CA VAL A 178 12.45 -2.83 0.45
C VAL A 178 13.15 -1.60 -0.09
N ILE A 179 12.74 -1.17 -1.28
CA ILE A 179 13.11 0.13 -1.84
C ILE A 179 11.85 0.93 -2.12
N VAL A 180 11.90 2.22 -1.80
CA VAL A 180 10.87 3.22 -2.13
C VAL A 180 11.57 4.38 -2.84
N LEU A 181 10.98 4.85 -3.93
CA LEU A 181 11.54 5.81 -4.87
C LEU A 181 10.48 6.83 -5.26
N ASP A 182 10.94 8.04 -5.55
CA ASP A 182 10.18 9.10 -6.20
C ASP A 182 11.07 9.63 -7.35
N GLY A 183 10.63 9.38 -8.58
CA GLY A 183 11.32 9.81 -9.79
C GLY A 183 11.14 11.30 -10.01
N LEU A 184 12.20 12.02 -10.40
CA LEU A 184 12.12 13.49 -10.47
C LEU A 184 11.03 14.01 -11.45
N GLY A 185 10.07 14.72 -10.89
CA GLY A 185 8.90 15.25 -11.58
C GLY A 185 7.76 14.23 -11.63
N HIS A 186 6.91 14.30 -12.66
CA HIS A 186 5.79 13.38 -12.82
C HIS A 186 5.72 12.82 -14.25
N GLY A 187 4.89 11.79 -14.42
CA GLY A 187 4.58 11.18 -15.72
C GLY A 187 5.68 10.24 -16.24
N PRO A 188 5.70 9.94 -17.56
CA PRO A 188 6.45 8.81 -18.11
C PRO A 188 7.96 8.80 -17.83
N LYS A 189 8.62 9.97 -17.81
CA LYS A 189 10.07 10.06 -17.56
C LYS A 189 10.45 9.87 -16.09
N ALA A 190 9.58 10.30 -15.16
CA ALA A 190 9.75 10.04 -13.74
C ALA A 190 9.54 8.54 -13.46
N HIS A 191 8.49 7.98 -14.07
CA HIS A 191 8.21 6.54 -14.04
C HIS A 191 9.37 5.71 -14.58
N GLU A 192 9.93 6.07 -15.73
CA GLU A 192 11.10 5.38 -16.31
C GLU A 192 12.28 5.33 -15.32
N ALA A 193 12.59 6.45 -14.66
CA ALA A 193 13.66 6.50 -13.67
C ALA A 193 13.39 5.59 -12.46
N SER A 194 12.19 5.64 -11.88
CA SER A 194 11.86 4.80 -10.72
C SER A 194 11.80 3.32 -11.08
N GLN A 195 11.26 2.96 -12.25
CA GLN A 195 11.26 1.56 -12.73
C GLN A 195 12.67 1.03 -13.03
N GLN A 196 13.55 1.86 -13.59
CA GLN A 196 14.95 1.47 -13.79
C GLN A 196 15.67 1.22 -12.46
N ALA A 197 15.45 2.05 -11.44
CA ALA A 197 15.99 1.83 -10.10
C ALA A 197 15.47 0.54 -9.47
N VAL A 198 14.16 0.28 -9.62
CA VAL A 198 13.51 -0.97 -9.20
C VAL A 198 14.18 -2.19 -9.85
N GLN A 199 14.47 -2.14 -11.15
CA GLN A 199 15.16 -3.24 -11.85
C GLN A 199 16.60 -3.45 -11.39
N VAL A 200 17.33 -2.36 -11.11
CA VAL A 200 18.69 -2.44 -10.57
C VAL A 200 18.69 -3.03 -9.17
N PHE A 201 17.75 -2.59 -8.32
CA PHE A 201 17.53 -3.13 -6.99
C PHE A 201 17.23 -4.63 -7.02
N ALA A 202 16.34 -5.08 -7.92
CA ALA A 202 15.96 -6.48 -8.06
C ALA A 202 17.13 -7.43 -8.37
N ARG A 203 18.18 -6.90 -9.01
CA ARG A 203 19.37 -7.66 -9.43
C ARG A 203 20.56 -7.45 -8.49
N SER A 204 20.41 -6.63 -7.45
CA SER A 204 21.45 -6.38 -6.48
C SER A 204 21.74 -7.63 -5.66
N LEU A 205 23.02 -7.96 -5.51
CA LEU A 205 23.51 -8.99 -4.59
C LEU A 205 24.02 -8.38 -3.26
N GLN A 206 23.92 -7.05 -3.14
CA GLN A 206 24.29 -6.33 -1.93
C GLN A 206 23.22 -6.48 -0.86
N HIS A 207 23.66 -6.57 0.39
CA HIS A 207 22.76 -6.70 1.56
C HIS A 207 22.78 -5.43 2.43
N ASP A 208 23.71 -4.51 2.17
CA ASP A 208 23.84 -3.22 2.85
C ASP A 208 23.06 -2.13 2.09
N PRO A 209 22.12 -1.40 2.74
CA PRO A 209 21.34 -0.36 2.09
C PRO A 209 22.17 0.72 1.39
N ALA A 210 23.29 1.16 1.98
CA ALA A 210 24.13 2.18 1.38
C ALA A 210 24.85 1.67 0.11
N ALA A 211 25.29 0.41 0.11
CA ALA A 211 25.83 -0.25 -1.07
C ALA A 211 24.77 -0.43 -2.17
N ILE A 212 23.56 -0.86 -1.82
CA ILE A 212 22.42 -0.98 -2.75
C ILE A 212 22.11 0.38 -3.38
N LEU A 213 22.03 1.46 -2.58
CA LEU A 213 21.75 2.81 -3.09
C LEU A 213 22.86 3.32 -4.01
N ARG A 214 24.14 2.99 -3.76
CA ARG A 214 25.22 3.32 -4.70
C ARG A 214 25.04 2.60 -6.03
N GLN A 215 24.68 1.32 -6.01
CA GLN A 215 24.40 0.57 -7.24
C GLN A 215 23.21 1.16 -8.01
N VAL A 216 22.14 1.53 -7.31
CA VAL A 216 20.98 2.23 -7.91
C VAL A 216 21.39 3.59 -8.48
N HIS A 217 22.20 4.37 -7.75
CA HIS A 217 22.70 5.66 -8.22
C HIS A 217 23.45 5.53 -9.56
N GLU A 218 24.37 4.58 -9.66
CA GLU A 218 25.09 4.29 -10.91
C GLU A 218 24.14 3.88 -12.03
N GLY A 219 23.17 3.02 -11.71
CA GLY A 219 22.15 2.57 -12.64
C GLY A 219 21.23 3.67 -13.16
N LEU A 220 21.13 4.82 -12.49
CA LEU A 220 20.24 5.93 -12.87
C LEU A 220 20.92 7.08 -13.61
N ARG A 221 22.24 7.04 -13.86
CA ARG A 221 23.00 8.17 -14.46
C ARG A 221 22.47 8.75 -15.76
N HIS A 222 21.71 7.97 -16.53
CA HIS A 222 21.15 8.37 -17.82
C HIS A 222 19.64 8.62 -17.78
N THR A 223 19.06 8.75 -16.59
CA THR A 223 17.63 8.97 -16.38
C THR A 223 17.37 10.39 -15.89
N ARG A 224 16.10 10.73 -15.60
CA ARG A 224 15.79 11.95 -14.84
C ARG A 224 16.35 11.93 -13.41
N GLY A 225 16.75 10.78 -12.89
CA GLY A 225 17.12 10.60 -11.51
C GLY A 225 15.91 10.44 -10.59
N ALA A 226 16.18 10.04 -9.35
CA ALA A 226 15.17 9.80 -8.34
C ALA A 226 15.72 10.09 -6.95
N VAL A 227 14.82 10.30 -6.00
CA VAL A 227 15.11 10.18 -4.56
C VAL A 227 14.65 8.80 -4.12
N GLY A 228 15.23 8.26 -3.04
CA GLY A 228 14.93 6.90 -2.65
C GLY A 228 15.45 6.50 -1.27
N LEU A 229 14.82 5.48 -0.69
CA LEU A 229 15.18 4.88 0.58
C LEU A 229 15.19 3.37 0.43
N VAL A 230 16.25 2.73 0.95
CA VAL A 230 16.38 1.27 1.05
C VAL A 230 16.32 0.85 2.52
N ALA A 231 15.51 -0.15 2.80
CA ALA A 231 15.40 -0.83 4.08
C ALA A 231 15.76 -2.31 3.92
N CYS A 232 16.61 -2.83 4.78
CA CYS A 232 16.99 -4.24 4.83
C CYS A 232 16.72 -4.76 6.24
N ILE A 233 15.74 -5.65 6.37
CA ILE A 233 15.33 -6.25 7.63
C ILE A 233 15.90 -7.65 7.71
N ASP A 234 16.55 -7.98 8.81
CA ASP A 234 17.05 -9.31 9.13
C ASP A 234 16.35 -9.79 10.41
N SER A 235 15.37 -10.67 10.27
CA SER A 235 14.59 -11.18 11.41
C SER A 235 15.42 -12.08 12.32
N SER A 236 16.46 -12.74 11.78
CA SER A 236 17.33 -13.63 12.56
C SER A 236 18.22 -12.85 13.52
N LYS A 237 18.68 -11.68 13.10
CA LYS A 237 19.49 -10.77 13.92
C LYS A 237 18.66 -9.74 14.66
N GLN A 238 17.34 -9.69 14.45
CA GLN A 238 16.45 -8.70 15.04
C GLN A 238 16.89 -7.25 14.76
N HIS A 239 17.29 -6.98 13.51
CA HIS A 239 17.74 -5.66 13.10
C HIS A 239 17.12 -5.21 11.77
N ILE A 240 16.99 -3.88 11.65
CA ILE A 240 16.68 -3.21 10.39
C ILE A 240 17.79 -2.20 10.09
N ASN A 241 18.29 -2.27 8.87
CA ASN A 241 19.30 -1.38 8.31
C ASN A 241 18.66 -0.49 7.26
N LEU A 242 18.95 0.81 7.31
CA LEU A 242 18.29 1.82 6.49
C LEU A 242 19.31 2.79 5.90
N CYS A 243 19.08 3.22 4.67
CA CYS A 243 19.78 4.36 4.08
C CYS A 243 18.85 5.08 3.10
N GLY A 244 18.90 6.40 3.05
CA GLY A 244 18.02 7.20 2.20
C GLY A 244 18.74 8.40 1.58
N ILE A 245 18.30 8.77 0.38
CA ILE A 245 18.69 9.95 -0.39
C ILE A 245 17.42 10.74 -0.72
N GLY A 246 17.40 12.02 -0.38
CA GLY A 246 16.28 12.93 -0.64
C GLY A 246 15.21 12.90 0.45
N ASN A 247 13.95 13.00 0.05
CA ASN A 247 12.80 13.30 0.90
C ASN A 247 11.82 12.14 1.09
N ILE A 248 12.17 10.90 0.70
CA ILE A 248 11.39 9.73 1.09
C ILE A 248 11.39 9.62 2.62
N ALA A 249 10.20 9.63 3.20
CA ALA A 249 10.01 9.56 4.63
C ALA A 249 10.02 8.10 5.09
N GLY A 250 10.78 7.80 6.14
CA GLY A 250 10.72 6.51 6.83
C GLY A 250 10.46 6.70 8.32
N LYS A 251 9.53 5.94 8.88
CA LYS A 251 9.23 5.90 10.31
C LYS A 251 9.11 4.46 10.78
N VAL A 252 9.83 4.12 11.85
CA VAL A 252 9.67 2.86 12.59
C VAL A 252 8.83 3.14 13.82
N PHE A 253 7.77 2.36 13.98
CA PHE A 253 6.85 2.40 15.10
C PHE A 253 7.00 1.16 15.97
N THR A 254 6.61 1.27 17.23
CA THR A 254 6.56 0.15 18.19
C THR A 254 5.15 0.00 18.73
N ALA A 255 4.57 -1.17 18.47
CA ALA A 255 3.28 -1.59 19.02
C ALA A 255 3.49 -2.14 20.42
N ASP A 256 2.76 -1.56 21.37
CA ASP A 256 2.56 -2.14 22.67
C ASP A 256 1.25 -2.94 22.65
N ASP A 257 0.94 -3.69 23.72
CA ASP A 257 -0.33 -4.44 23.82
C ASP A 257 -1.59 -3.55 23.80
N GLY A 258 -1.40 -2.23 23.90
CA GLY A 258 -2.46 -1.23 23.84
C GLY A 258 -3.04 -0.98 22.44
N PRO A 259 -4.07 -0.12 22.36
CA PRO A 259 -4.72 0.20 21.09
C PRO A 259 -3.92 1.19 20.24
N LEU A 260 -2.93 1.87 20.80
CA LEU A 260 -2.13 2.89 20.13
C LEU A 260 -0.70 2.40 19.89
N ILE A 261 -0.05 2.98 18.88
CA ILE A 261 1.32 2.68 18.52
C ILE A 261 2.16 3.97 18.59
N THR A 262 3.39 3.87 19.10
CA THR A 262 4.28 5.02 19.27
C THR A 262 5.37 5.05 18.21
N VAL A 263 5.80 6.25 17.81
CA VAL A 263 6.95 6.41 16.92
C VAL A 263 8.21 6.08 17.72
N SER A 264 8.96 5.06 17.30
CA SER A 264 10.26 4.78 17.91
C SER A 264 11.39 5.56 17.25
N LYS A 265 11.38 5.72 15.92
CA LYS A 265 12.47 6.40 15.21
C LYS A 265 12.04 6.88 13.83
N SER A 266 12.42 8.11 13.48
CA SER A 266 12.42 8.60 12.09
C SER A 266 13.74 8.27 11.42
N VAL A 267 13.67 7.80 10.17
CA VAL A 267 14.84 7.50 9.34
C VAL A 267 15.43 8.81 8.82
N LEU A 268 16.76 8.93 8.89
CA LEU A 268 17.48 10.08 8.38
C LEU A 268 17.92 9.80 6.94
N SER A 269 17.61 10.73 6.04
CA SER A 269 18.01 10.69 4.64
C SER A 269 19.05 11.78 4.36
N TYR A 270 20.00 11.48 3.48
CA TYR A 270 20.97 12.45 3.00
C TYR A 270 20.37 13.34 1.91
N ASN A 271 20.84 14.59 1.80
CA ASN A 271 20.51 15.41 0.65
C ASN A 271 21.21 14.88 -0.61
N GLY A 272 20.46 14.78 -1.71
CA GLY A 272 20.98 14.34 -3.00
C GLY A 272 19.91 13.78 -3.91
N THR A 273 20.34 13.31 -5.08
CA THR A 273 19.49 12.67 -6.08
C THR A 273 20.27 11.53 -6.74
N LEU A 274 19.69 10.34 -6.72
CA LEU A 274 20.21 9.15 -7.40
C LEU A 274 20.28 9.40 -8.92
N GLY A 275 21.35 8.97 -9.56
CA GLY A 275 21.64 9.29 -10.97
C GLY A 275 22.32 10.65 -11.20
N HIS A 276 22.33 11.56 -10.22
CA HIS A 276 22.97 12.88 -10.36
C HIS A 276 24.08 13.09 -9.33
N ASN A 277 23.72 13.46 -8.09
CA ASN A 277 24.67 13.80 -7.04
C ASN A 277 24.24 13.20 -5.71
N ILE A 278 25.12 12.42 -5.10
CA ILE A 278 24.96 11.86 -3.75
C ILE A 278 26.25 12.13 -2.95
N PRO A 279 26.18 12.18 -1.61
CA PRO A 279 27.39 12.30 -0.80
C PRO A 279 28.38 11.17 -1.06
N ALA A 280 29.68 11.49 -1.05
CA ALA A 280 30.74 10.50 -1.25
C ALA A 280 30.72 9.36 -0.20
N ARG A 281 30.30 9.68 1.04
CA ARG A 281 30.12 8.71 2.11
C ARG A 281 28.65 8.62 2.49
N LEU A 282 28.09 7.43 2.30
CA LEU A 282 26.79 7.02 2.81
C LEU A 282 27.00 6.03 3.96
N HIS A 283 26.30 6.26 5.06
CA HIS A 283 26.27 5.35 6.20
C HIS A 283 24.89 4.71 6.33
N THR A 284 24.91 3.44 6.69
CA THR A 284 23.70 2.68 7.03
C THR A 284 23.32 2.96 8.48
N GLN A 285 22.07 3.33 8.69
CA GLN A 285 21.46 3.48 10.00
C GLN A 285 20.90 2.12 10.45
N ALA A 286 21.45 1.56 11.52
CA ALA A 286 20.95 0.33 12.13
C ALA A 286 19.99 0.64 13.29
N LEU A 287 18.88 -0.08 13.36
CA LEU A 287 17.89 -0.04 14.45
C LEU A 287 17.51 -1.46 14.86
N GLU A 288 16.91 -1.60 16.03
CA GLU A 288 16.33 -2.87 16.48
C GLU A 288 15.03 -3.18 15.72
N TRP A 289 14.84 -4.46 15.40
CA TRP A 289 13.65 -4.99 14.75
C TRP A 289 13.12 -6.21 15.48
N ASN A 290 11.83 -6.19 15.83
CA ASN A 290 11.15 -7.33 16.44
C ASN A 290 9.69 -7.36 15.98
N ASN A 291 8.91 -8.35 16.44
CA ASN A 291 7.52 -8.54 15.99
C ASN A 291 6.56 -7.43 16.42
N ALA A 292 6.98 -6.55 17.35
CA ALA A 292 6.23 -5.36 17.71
C ALA A 292 6.54 -4.15 16.81
N LYS A 293 7.50 -4.25 15.88
CA LYS A 293 7.87 -3.13 15.00
C LYS A 293 7.02 -3.10 13.74
N LEU A 294 6.73 -1.88 13.31
CA LEU A 294 6.06 -1.56 12.05
C LEU A 294 6.87 -0.48 11.34
N LEU A 295 7.32 -0.75 10.12
CA LEU A 295 7.96 0.24 9.25
C LEU A 295 6.90 0.85 8.34
N VAL A 296 6.87 2.17 8.25
CA VAL A 296 6.11 2.91 7.24
C VAL A 296 7.07 3.77 6.45
N LEU A 297 7.06 3.61 5.13
CA LEU A 297 7.77 4.41 4.15
C LEU A 297 6.75 5.14 3.28
N HIS A 298 7.00 6.40 2.93
CA HIS A 298 6.14 7.10 1.96
C HIS A 298 6.89 8.17 1.15
N SER A 299 6.42 8.43 -0.06
CA SER A 299 6.86 9.57 -0.88
C SER A 299 6.31 10.89 -0.31
N ASP A 300 6.75 12.01 -0.87
CA ASP A 300 6.28 13.33 -0.42
C ASP A 300 4.89 13.71 -0.97
N GLY A 301 4.29 12.84 -1.79
CA GLY A 301 2.86 12.82 -2.11
C GLY A 301 1.95 12.75 -0.89
N LEU A 302 2.49 12.34 0.26
CA LEU A 302 1.83 12.47 1.56
C LEU A 302 2.34 13.70 2.33
N LYS A 303 1.45 14.28 3.13
CA LYS A 303 1.83 15.25 4.17
C LYS A 303 2.81 14.57 5.14
N SER A 304 3.88 15.24 5.55
CA SER A 304 4.90 14.66 6.44
C SER A 304 4.48 14.61 7.92
N ARG A 305 3.55 15.50 8.31
CA ARG A 305 3.07 15.67 9.68
C ARG A 305 1.77 14.91 9.90
N TRP A 306 1.91 13.68 10.38
CA TRP A 306 0.82 12.84 10.87
C TRP A 306 1.33 11.96 12.01
N ALA A 307 0.40 11.49 12.85
CA ALA A 307 0.67 10.66 14.00
C ALA A 307 -0.20 9.41 13.95
N MET A 308 0.42 8.22 14.06
CA MET A 308 -0.32 6.96 14.05
C MET A 308 -1.20 6.78 15.30
N SER A 309 -0.92 7.53 16.37
CA SER A 309 -1.67 7.50 17.63
C SER A 309 -3.11 7.99 17.54
N ILE A 310 -3.52 8.61 16.42
CA ILE A 310 -4.92 9.03 16.20
C ILE A 310 -5.79 7.89 15.65
N TYR A 311 -5.18 6.75 15.30
CA TYR A 311 -5.82 5.60 14.69
C TYR A 311 -5.80 4.39 15.65
N PRO A 312 -6.85 4.19 16.46
CA PRO A 312 -6.93 3.05 17.37
C PRO A 312 -6.87 1.73 16.59
N ASN A 313 -6.05 0.80 17.08
CA ASN A 313 -5.87 -0.57 16.57
C ASN A 313 -5.41 -0.71 15.11
N LEU A 314 -5.13 0.40 14.40
CA LEU A 314 -4.76 0.34 12.98
C LEU A 314 -3.54 -0.55 12.73
N HIS A 315 -2.56 -0.54 13.63
CA HIS A 315 -1.35 -1.38 13.55
C HIS A 315 -1.62 -2.89 13.50
N ARG A 316 -2.82 -3.34 13.90
CA ARG A 316 -3.25 -4.75 13.89
C ARG A 316 -3.84 -5.17 12.54
N HIS A 317 -4.25 -4.22 11.70
CA HIS A 317 -4.83 -4.48 10.39
C HIS A 317 -3.77 -4.91 9.37
N ASN A 318 -4.23 -5.35 8.19
CA ASN A 318 -3.34 -5.70 7.08
C ASN A 318 -2.43 -4.50 6.72
N PRO A 319 -1.14 -4.70 6.44
CA PRO A 319 -0.24 -3.60 6.03
C PRO A 319 -0.77 -2.74 4.88
N THR A 320 -1.54 -3.32 3.95
CA THR A 320 -2.17 -2.57 2.84
C THR A 320 -3.32 -1.70 3.34
N THR A 321 -4.11 -2.17 4.32
CA THR A 321 -5.14 -1.36 5.00
C THR A 321 -4.50 -0.18 5.73
N ILE A 322 -3.37 -0.40 6.41
CA ILE A 322 -2.60 0.68 7.06
C ILE A 322 -2.16 1.71 6.02
N ALA A 323 -1.55 1.26 4.92
CA ALA A 323 -1.12 2.12 3.82
C ALA A 323 -2.30 2.92 3.24
N ALA A 324 -3.46 2.28 3.08
CA ALA A 324 -4.68 2.85 2.54
C ALA A 324 -5.29 3.94 3.45
N VAL A 325 -5.30 3.75 4.77
CA VAL A 325 -5.74 4.77 5.73
C VAL A 325 -4.82 5.99 5.67
N LEU A 326 -3.50 5.78 5.68
CA LEU A 326 -2.53 6.87 5.60
C LEU A 326 -2.63 7.63 4.27
N TYR A 327 -2.80 6.93 3.15
CA TYR A 327 -3.03 7.55 1.85
C TYR A 327 -4.31 8.39 1.86
N ARG A 328 -5.44 7.84 2.31
CA ARG A 328 -6.74 8.52 2.34
C ARG A 328 -6.68 9.84 3.13
N ASP A 329 -6.06 9.81 4.30
CA ASP A 329 -6.10 10.95 5.24
C ASP A 329 -4.99 11.99 4.99
N HIS A 330 -3.90 11.59 4.33
CA HIS A 330 -2.69 12.42 4.24
C HIS A 330 -2.17 12.64 2.83
N SER A 331 -2.76 12.02 1.79
CA SER A 331 -2.40 12.31 0.40
C SER A 331 -2.65 13.78 0.06
N ARG A 332 -1.73 14.37 -0.71
CA ARG A 332 -1.82 15.74 -1.20
C ARG A 332 -2.71 15.87 -2.43
N GLN A 333 -2.97 14.77 -3.14
CA GLN A 333 -3.78 14.72 -4.38
C GLN A 333 -3.21 15.53 -5.57
N THR A 334 -2.16 16.30 -5.36
CA THR A 334 -1.45 17.11 -6.35
C THR A 334 -0.15 16.48 -6.84
N ASP A 335 0.14 15.26 -6.39
CA ASP A 335 1.36 14.54 -6.71
C ASP A 335 1.11 13.02 -6.72
N ASP A 336 2.09 12.28 -7.23
CA ASP A 336 2.17 10.83 -7.05
C ASP A 336 2.20 10.47 -5.57
N ALA A 337 1.49 9.41 -5.17
CA ALA A 337 1.39 9.03 -3.77
C ALA A 337 1.72 7.56 -3.55
N LEU A 338 2.74 7.31 -2.75
CA LEU A 338 3.20 5.97 -2.39
C LEU A 338 3.35 5.83 -0.88
N VAL A 339 2.79 4.76 -0.33
CA VAL A 339 2.93 4.32 1.05
C VAL A 339 3.24 2.83 1.04
N VAL A 340 4.32 2.43 1.71
CA VAL A 340 4.73 1.04 1.90
C VAL A 340 4.81 0.76 3.39
N VAL A 341 4.21 -0.34 3.82
CA VAL A 341 4.14 -0.77 5.22
C VAL A 341 4.69 -2.19 5.33
N VAL A 342 5.59 -2.39 6.30
CA VAL A 342 6.24 -3.68 6.56
C VAL A 342 6.16 -4.02 8.04
N ARG A 343 5.83 -5.27 8.37
CA ARG A 343 5.96 -5.84 9.72
C ARG A 343 6.40 -7.30 9.66
N SER A 344 6.89 -7.83 10.77
CA SER A 344 7.07 -9.29 10.89
C SER A 344 5.71 -9.99 10.94
N LYS A 345 5.64 -11.21 10.40
CA LYS A 345 4.57 -12.15 10.72
C LYS A 345 4.71 -12.57 12.19
N ALA A 346 3.57 -12.69 12.86
CA ALA A 346 3.49 -13.14 14.25
C ALA A 346 3.87 -14.61 14.40
#